data_AF-A0A699T9N8-F1
#
_entry.id   AF-A0A699T9N8-F1
#
_cell.length_a   1.000
_cell.length_b   1.000
_cell.length_c   1.000
_cell.angle_alpha   90.00
_cell.angle_beta   90.00
_cell.angle_gamma   90.00
#
_symmetry.space_group_name_H-M   'P 1'
#
loop_
_entity.id
_entity.type
_entity.pdbx_description
1 polymer ?
#
loop_
_entity_poly.entity_id
_entity_poly.type
_entity_poly.pdbx_seq_one_letter_code
_entity_poly.pdbx_strand_id
1 'polypeptide(L)'
;ETFNEAWERFKDLLRQCPHHGFSELHQLDTFYNELNPNDEDALDSAAGGNFLDKIPRECLSIIESKSKVRYSRSRVTDVRANAHTPPPISSSSNSFDL
;
A
#
# COMPACT_ATOMS: atom_id res chain seq x y z
N GLU A 1 -14.74 -0.24 10.98
CA GLU A 1 -13.82 -1.39 10.95
C GLU A 1 -12.65 -1.03 10.03
N THR A 2 -11.43 -1.31 10.47
CA THR A 2 -10.23 -1.17 9.63
C THR A 2 -10.02 -2.44 8.81
N PHE A 3 -9.28 -2.35 7.69
CA PHE A 3 -8.93 -3.52 6.90
C PHE A 3 -8.28 -4.65 7.71
N ASN A 4 -7.40 -4.32 8.66
CA ASN A 4 -6.77 -5.32 9.52
C ASN A 4 -7.78 -6.00 10.44
N GLU A 5 -8.69 -5.24 11.06
CA GLU A 5 -9.77 -5.81 11.90
C GLU A 5 -10.67 -6.75 11.08
N ALA A 6 -11.07 -6.35 9.86
CA ALA A 6 -11.88 -7.17 8.98
C ALA A 6 -11.15 -8.48 8.60
N TRP A 7 -9.86 -8.40 8.28
CA TRP A 7 -9.05 -9.58 7.95
C TRP A 7 -8.87 -10.53 9.13
N GLU A 8 -8.60 -10.02 10.33
CA GLU A 8 -8.52 -10.85 11.54
C GLU A 8 -9.87 -11.53 11.86
N ARG A 9 -10.98 -10.79 11.79
CA ARG A 9 -12.33 -11.35 11.99
C ARG A 9 -12.64 -12.45 10.99
N PHE A 10 -12.27 -12.26 9.73
CA PHE A 10 -12.48 -13.26 8.69
C PHE A 10 -11.68 -14.54 8.96
N LYS A 11 -10.40 -14.42 9.35
CA LYS A 11 -9.59 -15.57 9.76
C LYS A 11 -10.18 -16.29 10.97
N ASP A 12 -10.68 -15.56 11.97
CA ASP A 12 -11.32 -16.15 13.14
C ASP A 12 -12.62 -16.89 12.78
N LEU A 13 -13.38 -16.40 11.81
CA LEU A 13 -14.56 -17.10 11.29
C LEU A 13 -14.18 -18.44 10.64
N LEU A 14 -13.14 -18.46 9.80
CA LEU A 14 -12.64 -19.69 9.18
C LEU A 14 -12.16 -20.71 10.24
N ARG A 15 -11.48 -20.23 11.29
CA ARG A 15 -10.99 -21.08 12.41
C ARG A 15 -12.12 -21.70 13.22
N GLN A 16 -13.26 -21.01 13.35
CA GLN A 16 -14.43 -21.54 14.06
C GLN A 16 -15.14 -22.66 13.29
N CYS A 17 -14.99 -22.68 11.96
CA CYS A 17 -15.63 -23.66 11.08
C CYS A 17 -14.60 -24.44 10.24
N PRO A 18 -13.70 -25.25 10.84
CA PRO A 18 -12.59 -25.89 10.11
C PRO A 18 -13.04 -26.88 9.01
N HIS A 19 -14.31 -27.27 8.99
CA HIS A 19 -14.91 -28.14 7.98
C HIS A 19 -15.82 -27.37 6.99
N HIS A 20 -15.59 -26.06 6.82
CA HIS A 20 -16.41 -25.19 5.96
C HIS A 20 -16.44 -25.61 4.48
N GLY A 21 -15.48 -26.41 4.00
CA GLY A 21 -15.46 -26.95 2.63
C GLY A 21 -15.15 -25.93 1.52
N PHE A 22 -15.12 -24.63 1.83
CA PHE A 22 -14.74 -23.58 0.87
C PHE A 22 -13.27 -23.65 0.43
N SER A 23 -13.04 -23.49 -0.88
CA SER A 23 -11.71 -23.32 -1.45
C SER A 23 -11.11 -21.96 -1.08
N GLU A 24 -9.79 -21.83 -1.14
CA GLU A 24 -9.11 -20.55 -0.88
C GLU A 24 -9.60 -19.43 -1.81
N LEU A 25 -9.84 -19.73 -3.09
CA LEU A 25 -10.40 -18.77 -4.05
C LEU A 25 -11.76 -18.25 -3.59
N HIS A 26 -12.64 -19.16 -3.14
CA HIS A 26 -13.97 -18.76 -2.69
C HIS A 26 -13.91 -17.94 -1.40
N GLN A 27 -12.97 -18.25 -0.51
CA GLN A 27 -12.74 -17.45 0.70
C GLN A 27 -12.25 -16.03 0.36
N LEU A 28 -11.32 -15.90 -0.60
CA LEU A 28 -10.79 -14.61 -1.05
C LEU A 28 -11.86 -13.76 -1.76
N ASP A 29 -12.65 -14.38 -2.62
CA ASP A 29 -13.80 -13.73 -3.29
C ASP A 29 -14.82 -13.23 -2.26
N THR A 30 -15.20 -14.09 -1.30
CA THR A 30 -16.11 -13.71 -0.22
C THR A 30 -15.54 -12.54 0.59
N PHE A 31 -14.25 -12.60 0.96
CA PHE A 31 -13.63 -11.51 1.71
C PHE A 31 -13.63 -10.20 0.90
N TYR A 32 -13.26 -10.26 -0.38
CA TYR A 32 -13.20 -9.09 -1.26
C TYR A 32 -14.58 -8.42 -1.43
N ASN A 33 -15.63 -9.20 -1.70
CA ASN A 33 -16.99 -8.69 -1.92
C ASN A 33 -17.64 -8.07 -0.66
N GLU A 34 -17.10 -8.37 0.53
CA GLU A 34 -17.57 -7.83 1.81
C GLU A 34 -16.74 -6.62 2.26
N LEU A 35 -15.75 -6.17 1.45
CA LEU A 35 -14.98 -4.96 1.74
C LEU A 35 -15.77 -3.70 1.42
N ASN A 36 -15.28 -2.58 1.98
CA ASN A 36 -15.74 -1.28 1.51
C ASN A 36 -15.00 -0.91 0.21
N PRO A 37 -15.58 -0.06 -0.64
CA PRO A 37 -14.99 0.29 -1.94
C PRO A 37 -13.56 0.86 -1.88
N ASN A 38 -13.19 1.53 -0.78
CA ASN A 38 -11.83 2.07 -0.64
C ASN A 38 -10.79 0.97 -0.40
N ASP A 39 -11.18 -0.10 0.30
CA ASP A 39 -10.31 -1.24 0.54
C ASP A 39 -10.24 -2.15 -0.69
N GLU A 40 -11.32 -2.29 -1.45
CA GLU A 40 -11.35 -2.94 -2.77
C GLU A 40 -10.39 -2.25 -3.75
N ASP A 41 -10.56 -0.93 -3.97
CA ASP A 41 -9.69 -0.14 -4.86
C ASP A 41 -8.21 -0.20 -4.46
N ALA A 42 -7.93 -0.23 -3.16
CA ALA A 42 -6.57 -0.38 -2.66
C ALA A 42 -5.98 -1.77 -2.93
N LEU A 43 -6.80 -2.82 -2.90
CA LEU A 43 -6.35 -4.18 -3.28
C LEU A 43 -6.12 -4.29 -4.78
N ASP A 44 -7.02 -3.74 -5.60
CA ASP A 44 -6.86 -3.71 -7.06
C ASP A 44 -5.62 -2.91 -7.48
N SER A 45 -5.42 -1.75 -6.85
CA SER A 45 -4.23 -0.92 -7.05
C SER A 45 -2.95 -1.67 -6.69
N ALA A 46 -2.95 -2.43 -5.60
CA ALA A 46 -1.80 -3.24 -5.18
C ALA A 46 -1.57 -4.47 -6.07
N ALA A 47 -2.63 -5.01 -6.68
CA ALA A 47 -2.57 -6.08 -7.66
C ALA A 47 -2.14 -5.59 -9.06
N GLY A 48 -2.23 -4.29 -9.33
CA GLY A 48 -2.00 -3.70 -10.64
C GLY A 48 -3.11 -4.04 -11.64
N GLY A 49 -4.34 -4.16 -11.17
CA GLY A 49 -5.51 -4.63 -11.92
C GLY A 49 -6.50 -5.32 -10.98
N ASN A 50 -7.49 -6.03 -11.51
CA ASN A 50 -8.45 -6.76 -10.66
C ASN A 50 -7.73 -7.74 -9.72
N PHE A 51 -7.97 -7.60 -8.42
CA PHE A 51 -7.43 -8.43 -7.37
C PHE A 51 -7.80 -9.91 -7.56
N LEU A 52 -9.02 -10.19 -8.00
CA LEU A 52 -9.54 -11.55 -8.16
C LEU A 52 -9.02 -12.27 -9.42
N ASP A 53 -8.31 -11.57 -10.31
CA ASP A 53 -7.64 -12.19 -11.47
C ASP A 53 -6.29 -12.83 -11.09
N LYS A 54 -5.80 -12.57 -9.86
CA LYS A 54 -4.53 -13.10 -9.37
C LYS A 54 -4.69 -14.53 -8.85
N ILE A 55 -3.57 -15.26 -8.80
CA ILE A 55 -3.56 -16.59 -8.17
C ILE A 55 -3.72 -16.44 -6.64
N PRO A 56 -4.31 -17.42 -5.92
CA PRO A 56 -4.61 -17.30 -4.48
C PRO A 56 -3.43 -16.87 -3.62
N ARG A 57 -2.24 -17.37 -3.96
CA ARG A 57 -0.99 -17.04 -3.26
C ARG A 57 -0.65 -15.55 -3.36
N GLU A 58 -0.87 -14.93 -4.51
CA GLU A 58 -0.64 -13.50 -4.71
C GLU A 58 -1.68 -12.66 -3.98
N CYS A 59 -2.96 -13.05 -4.06
CA CYS A 59 -4.05 -12.42 -3.32
C CYS A 59 -3.75 -12.35 -1.82
N LEU A 60 -3.37 -13.49 -1.22
CA LEU A 60 -3.01 -13.58 0.19
C LEU A 60 -1.81 -12.67 0.52
N SER A 61 -0.78 -12.65 -0.33
CA SER A 61 0.38 -11.78 -0.12
C SER A 61 0.02 -10.29 -0.13
N ILE A 62 -0.92 -9.87 -0.98
CA ILE A 62 -1.38 -8.48 -1.06
C ILE A 62 -2.18 -8.10 0.19
N ILE A 63 -3.13 -8.96 0.60
CA ILE A 63 -3.91 -8.77 1.84
C ILE A 63 -2.97 -8.68 3.05
N GLU A 64 -2.02 -9.60 3.15
CA GLU A 64 -1.03 -9.58 4.22
C GLU A 64 -0.18 -8.31 4.20
N SER A 65 0.25 -7.86 3.03
CA SER A 65 1.02 -6.61 2.90
C SER A 65 0.21 -5.41 3.39
N LYS A 66 -1.03 -5.25 2.90
CA LYS A 66 -1.93 -4.15 3.30
C LYS A 66 -2.26 -4.18 4.79
N SER A 67 -2.47 -5.37 5.37
CA SER A 67 -2.72 -5.51 6.81
C SER A 67 -1.50 -5.14 7.67
N LYS A 68 -0.27 -5.22 7.13
CA LYS A 68 1.00 -4.91 7.82
C LYS A 68 1.49 -3.45 7.66
N VAL A 69 0.86 -2.63 6.80
CA VAL A 69 1.28 -1.24 6.48
C VAL A 69 1.37 -0.30 7.70
N ARG A 70 0.89 -0.71 8.88
CA ARG A 70 0.99 0.05 10.13
C ARG A 70 2.43 0.23 10.66
N TYR A 71 3.43 -0.50 10.15
CA TYR A 71 4.82 -0.39 10.63
C TYR A 71 5.78 0.44 9.77
N SER A 72 5.38 0.91 8.59
CA SER A 72 6.31 1.57 7.66
C SER A 72 5.78 2.89 7.10
N ARG A 73 5.44 3.85 7.97
CA ARG A 73 5.44 5.29 7.60
C ARG A 73 6.79 5.94 7.91
N SER A 74 7.88 5.32 7.45
CA SER A 74 9.15 6.04 7.33
C SER A 74 9.88 5.62 6.06
N ARG A 75 9.43 6.17 4.93
CA ARG A 75 10.33 6.51 3.82
C ARG A 75 9.92 7.90 3.36
N VAL A 76 10.56 8.89 3.97
CA VAL A 76 10.65 10.25 3.45
C VAL A 76 11.17 10.13 2.01
N THR A 77 10.32 10.34 1.02
CA THR A 77 10.77 10.63 -0.34
C THR A 77 11.13 12.10 -0.39
N ASP A 78 12.29 12.45 0.17
CA ASP A 78 13.02 13.65 -0.23
C ASP A 78 13.74 13.30 -1.54
N VAL A 79 12.99 13.24 -2.64
CA VAL A 79 13.61 13.39 -3.96
C VAL A 79 13.79 14.88 -4.17
N ARG A 80 14.88 15.35 -3.59
CA ARG A 80 15.71 16.51 -3.94
C ARG A 80 15.19 17.26 -5.18
N ALA A 81 14.80 18.51 -4.95
CA ALA A 81 14.48 19.51 -5.97
C ALA A 81 15.49 19.48 -7.13
N ASN A 82 14.97 19.18 -8.33
CA ASN A 82 15.72 19.31 -9.57
C ASN A 82 15.89 20.80 -9.91
N ALA A 83 17.15 21.19 -10.15
CA ALA A 83 17.61 22.55 -10.31
C ALA A 83 17.15 23.19 -11.64
N HIS A 84 16.69 24.43 -11.57
CA HIS A 84 16.79 25.41 -12.66
C HIS A 84 17.01 26.80 -12.04
N THR A 85 18.26 27.10 -11.71
CA THR A 85 18.68 28.48 -11.45
C THR A 85 20.15 28.61 -11.86
N PRO A 86 20.49 29.52 -12.79
CA PRO A 86 21.87 29.67 -13.29
C PRO A 86 22.81 30.21 -12.19
N PRO A 87 24.13 29.99 -12.30
CA PRO A 87 25.09 30.39 -11.27
C PRO A 87 25.23 31.92 -11.19
N PRO A 88 25.46 32.48 -9.99
CA PRO A 88 25.74 33.91 -9.85
C PRO A 88 27.12 34.24 -10.44
N ILE A 89 27.14 35.22 -11.35
CA ILE A 89 28.36 35.81 -11.89
C ILE A 89 29.05 36.60 -10.78
N SER A 90 30.32 36.31 -10.57
CA SER A 90 31.25 37.03 -9.71
C SER A 90 31.41 38.50 -10.15
N SER A 91 31.10 39.43 -9.25
CA SER A 91 31.62 40.81 -9.30
C SER A 91 32.27 41.14 -7.96
N SER A 92 33.59 41.01 -7.91
CA SER A 92 34.41 41.49 -6.80
C SER A 92 34.54 43.01 -6.92
N SER A 93 33.81 43.77 -6.10
CA SER A 93 34.06 45.19 -5.90
C SER A 93 35.32 45.36 -5.04
N ASN A 94 36.40 45.87 -5.64
CA ASN A 94 37.53 46.40 -4.89
C ASN A 94 37.23 47.88 -4.57
N SER A 95 36.93 48.18 -3.31
CA SER A 95 36.93 49.56 -2.80
C SER A 95 38.26 49.80 -2.06
N PHE A 96 39.01 50.79 -2.52
CA PHE A 96 40.28 51.23 -1.95
C PHE A 96 39.97 52.46 -1.08
N ASP A 97 40.21 52.35 0.23
CA ASP A 97 40.16 53.49 1.16
C ASP A 97 41.40 54.38 0.94
N LEU A 98 41.20 55.71 0.97
CA LEU A 98 42.23 56.75 0.85
C LEU A 98 42.54 57.36 2.22
#